data_AF-F3CDP9-F1
#
_entry.id   AF-F3CDP9-F1
#
_cell.length_a   1.000
_cell.length_b   1.000
_cell.length_c   1.000
_cell.angle_alpha   90.00
_cell.angle_beta   90.00
_cell.angle_gamma   90.00
#
_symmetry.space_group_name_H-M   'P 1'
#
loop_
_entity.id
_entity.type
_entity.pdbx_description
1 polymer ?
#
loop_
_entity_poly.entity_id
_entity_poly.type
_entity_poly.pdbx_seq_one_letter_code
_entity_poly.pdbx_strand_id
1 'polypeptide(L)' 'MKALTTREVYQQLRDAAMGTRSLRLIGTTSGFGLQKVDIDGWLLTLEITDGSPTRCRSCCCPQGREGSFESWLR' A
#
# COMPACT_ATOMS: atom_id res chain seq x y z
N MET A 1 0.38 13.91 14.77
CA MET A 1 0.97 13.55 13.44
C MET A 1 -0.17 13.31 12.46
N LYS A 2 -0.08 13.79 11.23
CA LYS A 2 -1.16 13.68 10.23
C LYS A 2 -1.10 12.32 9.54
N ALA A 3 -2.22 11.61 9.50
CA ALA A 3 -2.34 10.35 8.78
C ALA A 3 -1.95 10.53 7.31
N LEU A 4 -1.49 9.45 6.66
CA LEU A 4 -1.30 9.45 5.22
C LEU A 4 -2.65 9.71 4.53
N THR A 5 -2.63 10.53 3.49
CA THR A 5 -3.82 10.76 2.66
C THR A 5 -3.93 9.73 1.54
N THR A 6 -5.14 9.49 1.06
CA THR A 6 -5.40 8.62 -0.11
C THR A 6 -4.54 9.00 -1.31
N ARG A 7 -4.34 10.31 -1.53
CA ARG A 7 -3.55 10.84 -2.66
C ARG A 7 -2.07 10.46 -2.54
N GLU A 8 -1.48 10.57 -1.36
CA GLU A 8 -0.08 10.19 -1.12
C GLU A 8 0.13 8.70 -1.44
N VAL A 9 -0.76 7.84 -0.93
CA VAL A 9 -0.67 6.39 -1.14
C VAL A 9 -0.90 6.02 -2.60
N TYR A 10 -1.92 6.60 -3.25
CA TYR A 10 -2.19 6.38 -4.67
C TYR A 10 -1.01 6.78 -5.55
N GLN A 11 -0.34 7.90 -5.22
CA GLN A 11 0.84 8.34 -5.96
C GLN A 11 1.97 7.30 -5.87
N GLN A 12 2.23 6.72 -4.69
CA GLN A 12 3.25 5.68 -4.53
C GLN A 12 2.93 4.42 -5.37
N LEU A 13 1.68 3.96 -5.30
CA LEU A 13 1.21 2.81 -6.08
C LEU A 13 1.30 3.07 -7.59
N ARG A 14 0.91 4.27 -8.04
CA ARG A 14 0.99 4.65 -9.45
C ARG A 14 2.44 4.70 -9.93
N ASP A 15 3.33 5.34 -9.17
CA ASP A 15 4.74 5.44 -9.54
C ASP A 15 5.38 4.03 -9.62
N ALA A 16 5.00 3.12 -8.71
CA ALA A 16 5.43 1.72 -8.75
C ALA A 16 4.87 0.97 -9.97
N ALA A 17 3.59 1.14 -10.29
CA ALA A 17 2.96 0.52 -11.46
C ALA A 17 3.56 1.03 -12.78
N MET A 18 3.99 2.29 -12.82
CA MET A 18 4.69 2.89 -13.95
C MET A 18 6.17 2.45 -14.06
N GLY A 19 6.69 1.73 -13.06
CA GLY A 19 8.10 1.32 -13.00
C GLY A 19 9.06 2.42 -12.54
N THR A 20 8.54 3.56 -12.08
CA THR A 20 9.35 4.68 -11.55
C THR A 20 9.89 4.37 -10.14
N ARG A 21 9.19 3.51 -9.39
CA ARG A 21 9.59 3.06 -8.05
C ARG A 21 9.69 1.55 -8.00
N SER A 22 10.62 1.05 -7.19
CA SER A 22 10.79 -0.39 -7.01
C SER A 22 9.74 -0.92 -6.06
N LEU A 23 8.90 -1.84 -6.53
CA LEU A 23 7.96 -2.57 -5.69
C LEU A 23 8.54 -3.94 -5.32
N ARG A 24 8.65 -4.20 -4.02
CA ARG A 24 9.15 -5.47 -3.49
C ARG A 24 8.08 -6.16 -2.68
N LEU A 25 7.82 -7.43 -2.98
CA LEU A 25 6.95 -8.26 -2.15
C LEU A 25 7.72 -8.63 -0.87
N ILE A 26 7.17 -8.28 0.30
CA ILE A 26 7.80 -8.49 1.62
C ILE A 26 7.03 -9.47 2.51
N GLY A 27 5.90 -9.98 2.04
CA GLY A 27 5.17 -11.03 2.73
C GLY A 27 4.50 -11.98 1.75
N THR A 28 4.06 -13.13 2.25
CA THR A 28 3.23 -14.06 1.48
C THR A 28 1.80 -13.54 1.46
N THR A 29 1.08 -13.77 0.35
CA THR A 29 -0.36 -13.56 0.32
C THR A 29 -0.98 -14.38 1.44
N SER A 30 -1.54 -13.71 2.46
CA SER A 30 -2.31 -14.40 3.49
C SER A 30 -3.53 -15.04 2.82
N GLY A 31 -4.04 -16.16 3.34
CA GLY A 31 -5.17 -16.90 2.75
C GLY A 31 -6.45 -16.08 2.51
N PHE A 32 -6.50 -14.84 3.03
CA PHE A 32 -7.52 -13.83 2.77
C PHE A 32 -7.26 -12.95 1.53
N GLY A 33 -6.29 -13.28 0.69
CA GLY A 33 -5.92 -12.45 -0.47
C GLY A 33 -5.14 -11.19 -0.10
N LEU A 34 -4.56 -11.10 1.10
CA LEU A 34 -3.81 -9.90 1.51
C LEU A 34 -2.32 -10.04 1.21
N GLN A 35 -1.78 -9.12 0.41
CA GLN A 35 -0.40 -9.06 -0.03
C GLN A 35 0.33 -7.86 0.59
N LYS A 36 1.50 -8.11 1.20
CA LYS A 36 2.37 -7.03 1.70
C LYS A 36 3.44 -6.67 0.67
N VAL A 37 3.58 -5.38 0.41
CA VAL A 37 4.58 -4.82 -0.51
C VAL A 37 5.32 -3.67 0.14
N ASP A 38 6.59 -3.51 -0.24
CA ASP A 38 7.44 -2.38 0.04
C ASP A 38 7.63 -1.57 -1.23
N ILE A 39 7.50 -0.25 -1.15
CA ILE A 39 7.74 0.68 -2.26
C ILE A 39 8.66 1.79 -1.76
N ASP A 40 9.95 1.69 -2.05
CA ASP A 40 10.97 2.64 -1.56
C ASP A 40 10.85 2.96 -0.05
N GLY A 41 10.65 1.92 0.78
CA GLY A 41 10.47 2.05 2.22
C GLY A 41 9.03 2.35 2.68
N TRP A 42 8.07 2.42 1.75
CA TRP A 42 6.65 2.44 2.07
C TRP A 42 6.11 1.02 2.22
N LEU A 43 5.58 0.70 3.38
CA LEU A 43 4.99 -0.60 3.67
C LEU A 43 3.48 -0.55 3.42
N LEU A 44 3.01 -1.25 2.38
CA LEU A 44 1.60 -1.32 2.02
C LEU A 44 1.06 -2.73 2.20
N THR A 45 -0.20 -2.82 2.64
CA THR A 45 -0.99 -4.05 2.63
C THR A 45 -2.10 -3.89 1.61
N LEU A 46 -2.01 -4.67 0.53
CA LEU A 46 -2.96 -4.68 -0.57
C LEU A 46 -3.85 -5.90 -0.47
N GLU A 47 -5.12 -5.73 -0.76
CA GLU A 47 -6.07 -6.80 -1.01
C GLU A 47 -5.99 -7.15 -2.49
N ILE A 48 -5.74 -8.42 -2.76
CA ILE A 48 -5.61 -9.03 -4.07
C ILE A 48 -6.87 -9.87 -4.30
N THR A 49 -7.56 -9.60 -5.39
CA THR A 49 -8.71 -10.39 -5.86
C THR A 49 -8.41 -10.79 -7.29
N ASP A 50 -8.56 -12.08 -7.61
CA ASP A 50 -8.29 -12.63 -8.95
C ASP A 50 -6.90 -12.27 -9.51
N GLY A 51 -5.89 -12.21 -8.63
CA GLY A 51 -4.50 -11.92 -9.00
C GLY A 51 -4.16 -10.44 -9.18
N SER A 52 -5.12 -9.52 -9.00
CA SER A 52 -4.89 -8.07 -9.10
C SER A 52 -5.17 -7.33 -7.78
N PRO A 53 -4.39 -6.29 -7.42
CA PRO A 53 -4.68 -5.48 -6.25
C PRO A 53 -5.94 -4.65 -6.44
N THR A 54 -6.96 -4.89 -5.61
CA THR A 54 -8.25 -4.20 -5.65
C THR A 54 -8.37 -3.09 -4.63
N ARG A 55 -7.75 -3.24 -3.45
CA ARG A 55 -7.84 -2.26 -2.36
C ARG A 55 -6.54 -2.15 -1.57
N CYS A 56 -6.18 -0.94 -1.15
CA CYS A 56 -5.13 -0.75 -0.14
C CYS A 56 -5.77 -0.75 1.25
N ARG A 57 -5.43 -1.71 2.10
CA ARG A 57 -5.97 -1.85 3.46
C ARG A 57 -5.25 -0.94 4.46
N SER A 58 -3.92 -0.90 4.37
CA SER A 58 -3.08 -0.04 5.20
C SER A 58 -1.78 0.32 4.49
N CYS A 59 -1.19 1.42 4.92
CA CYS A 59 0.03 1.97 4.38
C CYS A 59 0.81 2.66 5.51
N CYS A 60 2.12 2.45 5.54
CA CYS A 60 3.04 3.14 6.42
C CYS A 60 4.17 3.73 5.57
N CYS A 61 4.47 5.01 5.75
CA CYS A 61 5.58 5.64 5.06
C CYS A 61 6.86 5.48 5.91
N PRO A 62 8.06 5.64 5.32
CA PRO A 62 9.32 5.50 6.04
C PRO A 62 9.51 6.53 7.16
N GLN A 63 8.69 7.60 7.20
CA GLN A 63 8.68 8.60 8.27
C GLN A 63 7.81 8.17 9.47
N GLY A 64 7.23 6.96 9.46
CA GLY A 64 6.36 6.44 10.51
C GLY A 64 4.93 6.99 10.49
N ARG A 65 4.51 7.67 9.41
CA ARG A 65 3.10 8.05 9.23
C ARG A 65 2.34 6.88 8.66
N GLU A 66 1.17 6.63 9.22
CA GLU A 66 0.30 5.54 8.80
C GLU A 66 -0.99 6.10 8.20
N GLY A 67 -1.55 5.35 7.25
CA GLY A 67 -2.89 5.55 6.72
C GLY A 67 -3.54 4.20 6.53
N SER A 68 -4.79 4.09 6.95
CA SER A 68 -5.60 2.91 6.73
C SER A 68 -6.81 3.25 5.88
N PHE A 69 -7.38 2.24 5.25
CA PHE A 69 -8.62 2.38 4.51
C PHE A 69 -9.73 3.04 5.34
N GLU A 70 -9.82 2.69 6.63
CA GLU A 70 -10.78 3.27 7.59
C GLU A 70 -10.50 4.76 7.87
N SER A 71 -9.23 5.18 7.83
CA SER A 71 -8.85 6.58 8.00
C SER A 71 -9.18 7.43 6.78
N TRP A 72 -9.24 6.83 5.59
CA TRP A 72 -9.53 7.53 4.33
C TRP A 72 -11.02 7.61 4.00
N LEU A 73 -11.84 6.79 4.64
CA LEU A 73 -13.30 6.79 4.48
C LEU A 73 -14.02 7.85 5.34
N ARG A 74 -13.28 8.58 6.18
CA ARG A 74 -13.84 9.63 7.05
C ARG A 74 -13.99 10.97 6.36
#